data_AF-A0A8D9S4L9-F1
#
_entry.id   AF-A0A8D9S4L9-F1
#
_cell.length_a   1.000
_cell.length_b   1.000
_cell.length_c   1.000
_cell.angle_alpha   90.00
_cell.angle_beta   90.00
_cell.angle_gamma   90.00
#
_symmetry.space_group_name_H-M   'P 1'
#
loop_
_entity.id
_entity.type
_entity.pdbx_description
1 polymer ?
#
loop_
_entity_poly.entity_id
_entity_poly.type
_entity_poly.pdbx_seq_one_letter_code
_entity_poly.pdbx_strand_id
1 'polypeptide(L)'
;MVAFDVIIASDQQIDAMLHSIKRIPTWKLENTQSEREHKRIHQLQLHQQQLEQDKEAETKRKKQRRIIAVPKVQTKKPLSHQGNDLEL
;
A
#
# COMPACT_ATOMS: atom_id res chain seq x y z
N MET A 1 27.38 13.06 46.16
CA MET A 1 26.35 14.00 46.65
C MET A 1 26.05 14.96 45.52
N VAL A 2 24.81 15.07 45.07
CA VAL A 2 24.43 16.04 44.04
C VAL A 2 24.11 17.34 44.77
N ALA A 3 24.97 18.36 44.60
CA ALA A 3 24.73 19.67 45.17
C ALA A 3 23.67 20.38 44.31
N PHE A 4 22.62 20.87 44.96
CA PHE A 4 21.63 21.76 44.34
C PHE A 4 21.94 23.18 44.81
N ASP A 5 22.39 24.02 43.88
CA ASP A 5 22.54 25.45 44.15
C ASP A 5 21.14 26.06 44.23
N VAL A 6 20.70 26.37 45.45
CA VAL A 6 19.51 27.18 45.67
C VAL A 6 19.89 28.61 45.33
N ILE A 7 19.59 29.02 44.10
CA ILE A 7 19.73 30.42 43.68
C ILE A 7 18.69 31.21 44.47
N ILE A 8 19.13 31.93 45.51
CA ILE A 8 18.30 32.97 46.15
C ILE A 8 18.28 34.15 45.19
N ALA A 9 17.40 34.08 44.19
CA ALA A 9 17.16 35.18 43.26
C ALA A 9 16.31 36.25 43.97
N SER A 10 16.66 37.52 43.79
CA SER A 10 15.79 38.61 44.26
C SER A 10 14.50 38.65 43.43
N ASP A 11 13.41 39.21 43.99
CA ASP A 11 12.13 39.32 43.28
C ASP A 11 12.28 39.97 41.89
N GLN A 12 13.16 40.97 41.77
CA GLN A 12 13.48 41.62 40.50
C GLN A 12 14.18 40.69 39.49
N GLN A 13 15.03 39.78 39.97
CA GLN A 13 15.69 38.78 39.13
C GLN A 13 14.71 37.68 38.70
N ILE A 14 13.79 37.29 39.58
CA ILE A 14 12.70 36.36 39.27
C ILE A 14 11.79 36.97 38.20
N ASP A 15 11.42 38.24 38.34
CA ASP A 15 10.63 38.98 37.34
C ASP A 15 11.38 39.05 36.00
N ALA A 16 12.66 39.40 35.99
CA ALA A 16 13.45 39.41 34.76
C ALA A 16 13.51 38.02 34.10
N MET A 17 13.63 36.95 34.88
CA MET A 17 13.61 35.58 34.38
C MET A 17 12.25 35.22 33.76
N LEU A 18 11.13 35.56 34.41
CA LEU A 18 9.78 35.34 33.88
C LEU A 18 9.55 36.05 32.54
N HIS A 19 10.06 37.26 32.36
CA HIS A 19 9.95 38.01 31.11
C HIS A 19 10.96 37.58 30.04
N SER A 20 12.05 36.90 30.43
CA SER A 20 13.08 36.38 29.51
C SER A 20 12.73 35.02 28.90
N ILE A 21 11.84 34.25 29.52
CA ILE A 21 11.32 32.98 28.98
C ILE A 21 10.32 33.31 27.86
N LYS A 22 10.85 33.64 26.68
CA LYS A 22 10.06 34.02 25.50
C LYS A 22 9.55 32.83 24.69
N ARG A 23 9.96 31.61 25.03
CA ARG A 23 9.74 30.45 24.16
C ARG A 23 9.43 29.21 24.98
N ILE A 24 8.15 28.92 25.11
CA ILE A 24 7.68 27.58 25.48
C ILE A 24 8.27 26.62 24.44
N PRO A 25 9.03 25.59 24.84
CA PRO A 25 9.51 24.61 23.88
C PRO A 25 8.28 23.94 23.27
N THR A 26 8.06 24.18 21.97
CA THR A 26 7.02 23.53 21.20
C THR A 26 7.43 22.08 21.03
N TRP A 27 7.12 21.24 22.02
CA TRP A 27 7.21 19.80 21.86
C TRP A 27 6.23 19.46 20.76
N LYS A 28 6.75 19.19 19.55
CA LYS A 28 5.92 18.73 18.44
C LYS A 28 5.31 17.41 18.88
N LEU A 29 4.00 17.39 19.09
CA LEU A 29 3.26 16.18 19.37
C LEU A 29 3.24 15.33 18.09
N GLU A 30 4.26 14.50 17.88
CA GLU A 30 4.34 13.57 16.74
C GLU A 30 3.29 12.44 16.82
N ASN A 31 2.61 12.30 17.97
CA ASN A 31 1.54 11.32 18.15
C ASN A 31 0.17 11.99 18.27
N THR A 32 -0.12 12.93 17.36
CA THR A 32 -1.46 13.47 17.24
C THR A 32 -2.45 12.40 16.78
N GLN A 33 -3.72 12.56 17.14
CA GLN A 33 -4.79 11.70 16.64
C GLN A 33 -4.85 11.71 15.11
N SER A 34 -4.64 12.88 14.49
CA SER A 34 -4.60 13.04 13.04
C SER A 34 -3.50 12.19 12.40
N GLU A 35 -2.28 12.17 12.94
CA GLU A 35 -1.22 11.32 12.39
C GLU A 35 -1.53 9.82 12.48
N ARG A 36 -2.13 9.38 13.60
CA ARG A 36 -2.56 7.98 13.74
C ARG A 36 -3.62 7.62 12.72
N GLU A 37 -4.56 8.53 12.48
CA GLU A 37 -5.62 8.34 11.49
C GLU A 37 -5.07 8.28 10.07
N HIS A 38 -4.13 9.17 9.71
CA HIS A 38 -3.44 9.11 8.42
C HIS A 38 -2.69 7.77 8.23
N LYS A 39 -1.95 7.31 9.26
CA LYS A 39 -1.28 6.00 9.22
C LYS A 39 -2.26 4.85 9.01
N ARG A 40 -3.42 4.90 9.69
CA ARG A 40 -4.49 3.90 9.53
C ARG A 40 -5.06 3.90 8.12
N ILE A 41 -5.40 5.07 7.58
CA ILE A 41 -5.91 5.21 6.21
C ILE A 41 -4.89 4.66 5.21
N HIS A 42 -3.62 5.01 5.37
CA HIS A 42 -2.55 4.54 4.49
C HIS A 42 -2.42 3.00 4.49
N GLN A 43 -2.48 2.37 5.66
CA GLN A 43 -2.45 0.89 5.74
C GLN A 43 -3.67 0.25 5.04
N LEU A 44 -4.86 0.84 5.17
CA LEU A 44 -6.04 0.36 4.47
C LEU A 44 -5.91 0.50 2.95
N GLN A 45 -5.33 1.59 2.47
CA GLN A 45 -5.06 1.79 1.04
C GLN A 45 -4.09 0.76 0.49
N LEU A 46 -2.98 0.51 1.19
CA LEU A 46 -2.00 -0.52 0.80
C LEU A 46 -2.66 -1.91 0.75
N HIS A 47 -3.51 -2.23 1.73
CA HIS A 47 -4.21 -3.51 1.74
C HIS A 47 -5.19 -3.63 0.56
N GLN A 48 -5.96 -2.59 0.25
CA GLN A 48 -6.86 -2.58 -0.90
C GLN A 48 -6.10 -2.77 -2.21
N GLN A 49 -4.97 -2.09 -2.37
CA GLN A 49 -4.11 -2.24 -3.55
C GLN A 49 -3.61 -3.67 -3.72
N GLN A 50 -3.21 -4.34 -2.63
CA GLN A 50 -2.79 -5.74 -2.69
C GLN A 50 -3.94 -6.67 -3.14
N LEU A 51 -5.15 -6.47 -2.60
CA LEU A 51 -6.32 -7.27 -3.00
C LEU A 51 -6.66 -7.11 -4.48
N GLU A 52 -6.53 -5.89 -5.02
CA GLU A 52 -6.73 -5.65 -6.45
C GLU A 52 -5.70 -6.38 -7.30
N GLN A 53 -4.42 -6.32 -6.92
CA GLN A 53 -3.35 -7.05 -7.60
C GLN A 53 -3.57 -8.56 -7.58
N ASP A 54 -3.98 -9.12 -6.43
CA ASP A 54 -4.26 -10.54 -6.28
C ASP A 54 -5.43 -10.99 -7.17
N LYS A 55 -6.49 -10.17 -7.24
CA LYS A 55 -7.64 -10.40 -8.11
C LYS A 55 -7.23 -10.38 -9.59
N GLU A 56 -6.40 -9.42 -9.99
CA GLU A 56 -5.86 -9.38 -11.36
C GLU A 56 -5.00 -10.62 -11.67
N ALA A 57 -4.12 -11.02 -10.76
CA ALA A 57 -3.29 -12.20 -10.92
C ALA A 57 -4.13 -13.48 -11.07
N GLU A 58 -5.19 -13.61 -10.26
CA GLU A 58 -6.10 -14.76 -10.33
C GLU A 58 -6.87 -14.78 -11.66
N THR A 59 -7.35 -13.64 -12.15
CA THR A 59 -8.04 -13.56 -13.45
C THR A 59 -7.11 -13.90 -14.61
N LYS A 60 -5.84 -13.44 -14.58
CA LYS A 60 -4.81 -13.81 -15.57
C LYS A 60 -4.54 -15.31 -15.56
N ARG A 61 -4.40 -15.91 -14.37
CA ARG A 61 -4.22 -17.38 -14.21
C ARG A 61 -5.41 -18.18 -14.75
N LYS A 62 -6.64 -17.73 -14.46
CA LYS A 62 -7.87 -18.33 -14.99
C LYS A 62 -7.91 -18.26 -16.53
N LYS A 63 -7.55 -17.12 -17.13
CA LYS A 63 -7.47 -16.95 -18.59
C LYS A 63 -6.44 -17.88 -19.23
N GLN A 64 -5.23 -17.96 -18.68
CA GLN A 64 -4.18 -18.87 -19.19
C GLN A 64 -4.61 -20.34 -19.15
N ARG A 65 -5.23 -20.79 -18.05
CA ARG A 65 -5.78 -22.16 -17.94
C ARG A 65 -6.83 -22.45 -19.00
N ARG A 66 -7.72 -21.49 -19.30
CA ARG A 66 -8.73 -21.64 -20.38
C ARG A 66 -8.08 -21.77 -21.76
N ILE A 67 -7.04 -21.00 -22.06
CA ILE A 67 -6.33 -21.07 -23.35
C ILE A 67 -5.65 -22.43 -23.53
N ILE A 68 -5.02 -22.97 -22.47
CA ILE A 68 -4.37 -24.29 -22.51
C ILE A 68 -5.39 -25.43 -22.62
N ALA A 69 -6.58 -25.27 -22.02
CA ALA A 69 -7.63 -26.29 -22.00
C ALA A 69 -8.47 -26.37 -23.29
N VAL A 70 -8.38 -25.39 -24.20
CA VAL A 70 -9.02 -25.51 -25.53
C VAL A 70 -8.17 -26.46 -26.37
N PRO A 71 -8.64 -27.68 -26.66
CA PRO A 71 -7.92 -28.56 -27.56
C PRO A 71 -7.94 -27.89 -28.93
N LYS A 72 -6.77 -27.78 -29.57
CA LYS A 72 -6.72 -27.58 -31.03
C LYS A 72 -7.48 -28.74 -31.65
N VAL A 73 -8.75 -28.52 -31.98
CA VAL A 73 -9.50 -29.36 -32.90
C VAL A 73 -8.75 -29.22 -34.22
N GLN A 74 -7.76 -30.10 -34.42
CA GLN A 74 -7.19 -30.35 -35.72
C GLN A 74 -8.35 -30.87 -36.55
N THR A 75 -8.91 -29.95 -37.33
CA THR A 75 -9.86 -30.23 -38.39
C THR A 75 -9.21 -31.26 -39.31
N LYS A 76 -9.55 -32.53 -39.09
CA LYS A 76 -9.30 -33.59 -40.06
C LYS A 76 -9.91 -33.09 -41.37
N LYS A 77 -9.07 -32.97 -42.40
CA LYS A 77 -9.52 -32.68 -43.77
C LYS A 77 -10.68 -33.64 -44.11
N PRO A 78 -11.85 -33.16 -44.57
CA PRO A 78 -12.78 -34.06 -45.22
C PRO A 78 -12.10 -34.52 -46.51
N LEU A 79 -11.83 -35.82 -46.62
CA LEU A 79 -11.44 -36.44 -47.88
C LEU A 79 -12.65 -36.29 -48.81
N SER A 80 -12.63 -35.29 -49.69
CA SER A 80 -13.60 -35.17 -50.77
C SER A 80 -13.32 -36.28 -51.77
N HIS A 81 -14.10 -37.36 -51.73
CA HIS A 81 -14.19 -38.27 -52.85
C HIS A 81 -15.12 -37.62 -53.88
N GLN A 82 -14.54 -36.83 -54.79
CA GLN A 82 -15.17 -36.50 -56.07
C GLN A 82 -14.67 -37.48 -57.13
N GLY A 83 -15.58 -37.85 -58.03
CA GLY A 83 -15.44 -38.87 -59.07
C GLY A 83 -14.30 -38.61 -60.07
N ASN A 84 -14.12 -39.41 -61.10
CA ASN A 84 -15.08 -40.07 -61.96
C ASN A 84 -14.41 -41.25 -62.69
N ASP A 85 -15.27 -41.95 -63.44
CA ASP A 85 -15.06 -42.41 -64.81
C ASP A 85 -15.02 -43.92 -65.06
N LEU A 86 -15.95 -44.28 -65.96
CA LEU A 86 -16.08 -45.49 -66.75
C LEU A 86 -14.73 -46.18 -66.99
N GLU A 87 -14.66 -47.49 -66.76
CA GLU A 87 -14.17 -48.43 -67.76
C GLU A 87 -14.82 -49.81 -67.56
N LEU A 88 -15.21 -50.39 -68.71
CA LEU A 88 -15.76 -51.72 -69.02
C LEU A 88 -17.24 -52.01 -68.77
#